data_AF-A0A2V6KEY3-F1
#
_entry.id   AF-A0A2V6KEY3-F1
#
_cell.length_a   1.000
_cell.length_b   1.000
_cell.length_c   1.000
_cell.angle_alpha   90.00
_cell.angle_beta   90.00
_cell.angle_gamma   90.00
#
_symmetry.space_group_name_H-M   'P 1'
#
loop_
_entity.id
_entity.type
_entity.pdbx_description
1 polymer ?
#
loop_
_entity_poly.entity_id
_entity_poly.type
_entity_poly.pdbx_seq_one_letter_code
_entity_poly.pdbx_strand_id
1 'polypeptide(L)'
;MTAQDAFPSMHFSVAIVGALIGIVILFFGRKLFWLCVAAVGFAAGVEIAPHLVHEPSPLLALTVALVLGLIGALLALFLQKIAVAVLGFLAGGKLAGALAAAFFVQYAQYSTFIFLFGGLAGAILLLVLFDWALIVISSLIGAHLIQSAIVLPPSGSTIVFIGLVVLGILVQAAALRRSQV
;
A
#
# COMPACT_ATOMS: atom_id res chain seq x y z
N MET A 1 23.41 44.04 -1.22
CA MET A 1 22.04 43.86 -0.70
C MET A 1 21.15 43.43 -1.86
N THR A 2 20.76 42.15 -1.93
CA THR A 2 19.51 41.67 -2.56
C THR A 2 19.31 40.18 -2.25
N ALA A 3 18.43 39.90 -1.28
CA ALA A 3 17.52 38.76 -1.19
C ALA A 3 18.05 37.32 -1.41
N GLN A 4 18.99 36.82 -0.59
CA GLN A 4 19.33 35.38 -0.56
C GLN A 4 18.79 34.63 0.69
N ASP A 5 18.15 35.33 1.65
CA ASP A 5 17.80 34.77 2.96
C ASP A 5 16.29 34.59 3.20
N ALA A 6 15.49 34.34 2.16
CA ALA A 6 14.02 34.36 2.33
C ALA A 6 13.39 33.04 2.80
N PHE A 7 13.96 31.84 2.57
CA PHE A 7 13.23 30.59 2.92
C PHE A 7 14.07 29.39 3.40
N PRO A 8 14.94 29.51 4.41
CA PRO A 8 15.48 28.33 5.09
C PRO A 8 14.36 27.49 5.75
N SER A 9 13.31 28.14 6.27
CA SER A 9 12.20 27.52 7.01
C SER A 9 11.32 26.55 6.20
N MET A 10 11.15 26.79 4.88
CA MET A 10 10.35 25.89 4.03
C MET A 10 11.08 24.58 3.75
N HIS A 11 12.41 24.61 3.54
CA HIS A 11 13.21 23.40 3.33
C HIS A 11 13.21 22.49 4.57
N PHE A 12 13.36 23.07 5.77
CA PHE A 12 13.26 22.31 7.01
C PHE A 12 11.86 21.75 7.25
N SER A 13 10.81 22.54 7.00
CA SER A 13 9.43 22.06 7.12
C SER A 13 9.15 20.87 6.19
N VAL A 14 9.57 20.95 4.92
CA VAL A 14 9.37 19.86 3.96
C VAL A 14 10.17 18.61 4.35
N ALA A 15 11.40 18.77 4.84
CA ALA A 15 12.22 17.66 5.31
C ALA A 15 11.62 16.98 6.55
N ILE A 16 11.16 17.76 7.54
CA ILE A 16 10.54 17.23 8.76
C ILE A 16 9.23 16.52 8.43
N VAL A 17 8.40 17.10 7.57
CA VAL A 17 7.15 16.49 7.10
C VAL A 17 7.45 15.19 6.33
N GLY A 18 8.44 15.20 5.44
CA GLY A 18 8.89 14.01 4.72
C GLY A 18 9.39 12.90 5.64
N ALA A 19 10.15 13.24 6.68
CA ALA A 19 10.63 12.29 7.68
C ALA A 19 9.48 11.69 8.51
N LEU A 20 8.51 12.51 8.94
CA LEU A 20 7.32 12.04 9.67
C LEU A 20 6.46 11.13 8.80
N ILE A 21 6.21 11.50 7.54
CA ILE A 21 5.50 10.65 6.57
C ILE A 21 6.29 9.36 6.34
N GLY A 22 7.62 9.44 6.22
CA GLY A 22 8.50 8.30 6.08
C GLY A 22 8.39 7.33 7.26
N ILE A 23 8.39 7.84 8.49
CA ILE A 23 8.16 7.06 9.70
C ILE A 23 6.78 6.39 9.65
N VAL A 24 5.72 7.17 9.40
CA VAL A 24 4.34 6.63 9.33
C VAL A 24 4.27 5.53 8.28
N ILE A 25 4.81 5.74 7.09
CA ILE A 25 4.82 4.72 6.03
C ILE A 25 5.63 3.50 6.48
N LEU A 26 6.82 3.67 7.04
CA LEU A 26 7.71 2.58 7.47
C LEU A 26 7.09 1.70 8.56
N PHE A 27 6.25 2.25 9.44
CA PHE A 27 5.54 1.49 10.47
C PHE A 27 4.15 1.01 10.02
N PHE A 28 3.43 1.77 9.18
CA PHE A 28 2.03 1.56 8.81
C PHE A 28 1.80 1.18 7.35
N GLY A 29 2.83 0.76 6.59
CA GLY A 29 2.72 0.45 5.17
C GLY A 29 1.52 -0.39 4.74
N ARG A 30 1.21 -1.45 5.51
CA ARG A 30 0.04 -2.30 5.28
C ARG A 30 -1.30 -1.58 5.49
N LYS A 31 -1.36 -0.63 6.41
CA LYS A 31 -2.54 0.16 6.74
C LYS A 31 -2.74 1.33 5.78
N LEU A 32 -1.76 1.64 4.92
CA LEU A 32 -1.86 2.74 3.96
C LEU A 32 -2.92 2.49 2.88
N PHE A 33 -3.10 1.22 2.45
CA PHE A 33 -4.17 0.88 1.50
C PHE A 33 -5.56 1.17 2.08
N TRP A 34 -5.79 0.76 3.34
CA TRP A 34 -7.02 1.06 4.07
C TRP A 34 -7.27 2.55 4.18
N LEU A 35 -6.23 3.34 4.46
CA LEU A 35 -6.31 4.78 4.57
C LEU A 35 -6.62 5.46 3.22
N CYS A 36 -6.05 4.99 2.11
CA CYS A 36 -6.35 5.52 0.78
C CYS A 36 -7.83 5.33 0.43
N VAL A 37 -8.36 4.13 0.60
CA VAL A 37 -9.79 3.87 0.30
C VAL A 37 -10.69 4.61 1.28
N ALA A 38 -10.28 4.77 2.54
CA ALA A 38 -10.98 5.61 3.50
C ALA A 38 -11.02 7.09 3.05
N ALA A 39 -9.92 7.62 2.52
CA ALA A 39 -9.85 8.98 2.00
C ALA A 39 -10.77 9.15 0.78
N VAL A 40 -10.83 8.15 -0.11
CA VAL A 40 -11.77 8.15 -1.25
C VAL A 40 -13.22 8.09 -0.75
N GLY A 41 -13.52 7.24 0.24
CA GLY A 41 -14.85 7.17 0.86
C GLY A 41 -15.24 8.48 1.56
N PHE A 42 -14.29 9.14 2.21
CA PHE A 42 -14.48 10.45 2.83
C PHE A 42 -14.77 11.51 1.76
N ALA A 43 -13.97 11.57 0.69
CA ALA A 43 -14.18 12.50 -0.42
C ALA A 43 -15.55 12.30 -1.08
N ALA A 44 -15.94 11.05 -1.34
CA ALA A 44 -17.28 10.73 -1.84
C ALA A 44 -18.37 11.17 -0.86
N GLY A 45 -18.16 11.01 0.45
CA GLY A 45 -19.13 11.46 1.45
C GLY A 45 -19.27 12.98 1.56
N VAL A 46 -18.19 13.74 1.33
CA VAL A 46 -18.27 15.21 1.21
C VAL A 46 -19.11 15.61 -0.01
N GLU A 47 -18.96 14.92 -1.13
CA GLU A 47 -19.68 15.23 -2.38
C GLU A 47 -21.18 14.82 -2.31
N ILE A 48 -21.47 13.70 -1.65
CA ILE A 48 -22.84 13.15 -1.54
C ILE A 48 -23.65 13.85 -0.44
N ALA A 49 -23.02 14.34 0.64
CA ALA A 49 -23.70 15.01 1.75
C ALA A 49 -24.68 16.13 1.34
N PRO A 50 -24.32 17.09 0.44
CA PRO A 50 -25.24 18.14 0.01
C PRO A 50 -26.37 17.65 -0.90
N HIS A 51 -26.26 16.48 -1.51
CA HIS A 51 -27.32 15.89 -2.35
C HIS A 51 -28.42 15.20 -1.52
N LEU A 52 -28.12 14.80 -0.29
CA LEU A 52 -29.05 14.08 0.59
C LEU A 52 -29.96 15.01 1.42
N VAL A 53 -29.53 16.25 1.68
CA VAL A 53 -30.26 17.21 2.53
C VAL A 53 -30.18 18.61 1.93
N HIS A 54 -31.33 19.26 1.68
CA HIS A 54 -31.39 20.68 1.33
C HIS A 54 -31.06 21.50 2.59
N GLU A 55 -29.97 22.27 2.56
CA GLU A 55 -29.32 22.98 3.69
C GLU A 55 -28.50 22.08 4.65
N PRO A 56 -27.39 21.49 4.19
CA PRO A 56 -26.51 20.72 5.05
C PRO A 56 -25.76 21.66 6.01
N SER A 57 -25.96 21.47 7.32
CA SER A 57 -25.06 22.07 8.31
C SER A 57 -23.63 21.49 8.13
N PRO A 58 -22.57 22.29 8.31
CA PRO A 58 -21.17 21.82 8.15
C PRO A 58 -20.85 20.58 8.98
N LEU A 59 -21.46 20.47 10.16
CA LEU A 59 -21.34 19.32 11.05
C LEU A 59 -21.96 18.05 10.44
N LEU A 60 -23.12 18.16 9.79
CA LEU A 60 -23.79 17.02 9.14
C LEU A 60 -23.02 16.54 7.90
N ALA A 61 -22.44 17.46 7.12
CA ALA A 61 -21.56 17.07 6.01
C ALA A 61 -20.32 16.33 6.51
N LEU A 62 -19.71 16.82 7.60
CA LEU A 62 -18.55 16.17 8.21
C LEU A 62 -18.89 14.77 8.75
N THR A 63 -20.04 14.58 9.40
CA THR A 63 -20.43 13.27 9.92
C THR A 63 -20.69 12.28 8.80
N VAL A 64 -21.37 12.68 7.72
CA VAL A 64 -21.60 11.82 6.54
C VAL A 64 -20.28 11.43 5.89
N ALA A 65 -19.36 12.39 5.70
CA ALA A 65 -18.03 12.13 5.17
C ALA A 65 -17.23 11.17 6.05
N LEU A 66 -17.27 11.34 7.37
CA LEU A 66 -16.58 10.46 8.31
C LEU A 66 -17.14 9.04 8.30
N VAL A 67 -18.48 8.90 8.23
CA VAL A 67 -19.15 7.59 8.16
C VAL A 67 -18.81 6.89 6.84
N LEU A 68 -18.92 7.58 5.70
CA LEU A 68 -18.56 7.00 4.41
C LEU A 68 -17.06 6.69 4.30
N GLY A 69 -16.20 7.52 4.88
CA GLY A 69 -14.78 7.23 5.01
C GLY A 69 -14.52 5.96 5.80
N LEU A 70 -15.18 5.78 6.95
CA LEU A 70 -15.06 4.58 7.78
C LEU A 70 -15.59 3.32 7.05
N ILE A 71 -16.70 3.44 6.34
CA ILE A 71 -17.25 2.36 5.49
C ILE A 71 -16.24 2.00 4.40
N GLY A 72 -15.71 2.99 3.68
CA GLY A 72 -14.70 2.78 2.65
C GLY A 72 -13.46 2.08 3.20
N ALA A 73 -13.02 2.48 4.39
CA ALA A 73 -11.96 1.83 5.11
C ALA A 73 -12.30 0.34 5.37
N LEU A 74 -13.42 0.04 6.03
CA LEU A 74 -13.84 -1.33 6.30
C LEU A 74 -13.91 -2.18 5.01
N LEU A 75 -14.45 -1.59 3.94
CA LEU A 75 -14.55 -2.24 2.64
C LEU A 75 -13.17 -2.53 2.05
N ALA A 76 -12.19 -1.64 2.22
CA ALA A 76 -10.83 -1.83 1.76
C ALA A 76 -10.20 -3.13 2.28
N LEU A 77 -10.42 -3.47 3.56
CA LEU A 77 -9.86 -4.69 4.15
C LEU A 77 -10.38 -5.96 3.47
N PHE A 78 -11.65 -5.92 3.06
CA PHE A 78 -12.29 -7.05 2.39
C PHE A 78 -11.95 -7.10 0.90
N LEU A 79 -12.08 -5.96 0.23
CA LEU A 79 -11.87 -5.83 -1.21
C LEU A 79 -10.41 -6.06 -1.60
N GLN A 80 -9.46 -5.66 -0.77
CA GLN A 80 -8.03 -5.93 -0.97
C GLN A 80 -7.76 -7.43 -1.08
N LYS A 81 -8.26 -8.24 -0.14
CA LYS A 81 -8.04 -9.69 -0.15
C LYS A 81 -8.68 -10.34 -1.38
N ILE A 82 -9.91 -9.94 -1.73
CA ILE A 82 -10.59 -10.46 -2.92
C ILE A 82 -9.83 -10.08 -4.19
N ALA A 83 -9.45 -8.80 -4.34
CA ALA A 83 -8.73 -8.32 -5.51
C ALA A 83 -7.41 -9.07 -5.71
N VAL A 84 -6.63 -9.24 -4.65
CA VAL A 84 -5.35 -9.99 -4.70
C VAL A 84 -5.59 -11.46 -5.04
N ALA A 85 -6.60 -12.10 -4.44
CA ALA A 85 -6.93 -13.49 -4.74
C ALA A 85 -7.37 -13.68 -6.20
N VAL A 86 -8.23 -12.80 -6.71
CA VAL A 86 -8.71 -12.83 -8.10
C VAL A 86 -7.56 -12.58 -9.07
N LEU A 87 -6.74 -11.56 -8.83
CA LEU A 87 -5.54 -11.30 -9.64
C LEU A 87 -4.59 -12.49 -9.63
N GLY A 88 -4.35 -13.10 -8.46
CA GLY A 88 -3.51 -14.28 -8.33
C GLY A 88 -4.08 -15.49 -9.04
N PHE A 89 -5.40 -15.67 -9.02
CA PHE A 89 -6.08 -16.73 -9.73
C PHE A 89 -5.95 -16.57 -11.25
N LEU A 90 -6.24 -15.38 -11.78
CA LEU A 90 -6.13 -15.12 -13.21
C LEU A 90 -4.67 -15.21 -13.68
N ALA A 91 -3.75 -14.59 -12.95
CA ALA A 91 -2.32 -14.62 -13.29
C ALA A 91 -1.75 -16.03 -13.18
N GLY A 92 -2.01 -16.73 -12.08
CA GLY A 92 -1.54 -18.09 -11.85
C GLY A 92 -2.08 -19.09 -12.87
N GLY A 93 -3.37 -19.00 -13.20
CA GLY A 93 -3.98 -19.87 -14.21
C GLY A 93 -3.40 -19.62 -15.61
N LYS A 94 -3.22 -18.35 -16.00
CA LYS A 94 -2.58 -17.99 -17.28
C LYS A 94 -1.11 -18.45 -17.33
N LEU A 95 -0.36 -18.26 -16.25
CA LEU A 95 1.06 -18.60 -16.17
C LEU A 95 1.25 -20.13 -16.18
N ALA A 96 0.44 -20.87 -15.43
CA ALA A 96 0.43 -22.34 -15.49
C ALA A 96 0.05 -22.87 -16.87
N GLY A 97 -0.94 -22.25 -17.52
CA GLY A 97 -1.29 -22.55 -18.90
C GLY A 97 -0.14 -22.30 -19.89
N ALA A 98 0.56 -21.17 -19.75
CA ALA A 98 1.71 -20.85 -20.59
C ALA A 98 2.88 -21.81 -20.37
N LEU A 99 3.17 -22.18 -19.12
CA LEU A 99 4.16 -23.21 -18.79
C LEU A 99 3.77 -24.56 -19.40
N ALA A 100 2.52 -24.98 -19.22
CA ALA A 100 2.07 -26.26 -19.78
C ALA A 100 2.14 -26.29 -21.31
N ALA A 101 1.79 -25.19 -21.97
CA ALA A 101 1.91 -25.07 -23.43
C ALA A 101 3.37 -25.11 -23.91
N ALA A 102 4.31 -24.59 -23.11
CA ALA A 102 5.73 -24.62 -23.44
C ALA A 102 6.37 -26.01 -23.29
N PHE A 103 5.89 -26.83 -22.35
CA PHE A 103 6.50 -28.13 -22.02
C PHE A 103 5.72 -29.35 -22.51
N PHE A 104 4.41 -29.25 -22.81
CA PHE A 104 3.56 -30.40 -23.15
C PHE A 104 2.82 -30.22 -24.49
N VAL A 105 2.92 -31.23 -25.36
CA VAL A 105 2.31 -31.25 -26.70
C VAL A 105 0.78 -31.50 -26.65
N GLN A 106 0.25 -32.15 -25.61
CA GLN A 106 -1.18 -32.47 -25.43
C GLN A 106 -1.87 -31.65 -24.30
N TYR A 107 -1.46 -30.41 -24.06
CA TYR A 107 -1.99 -29.61 -22.94
C TYR A 107 -3.47 -29.20 -23.12
N ALA A 108 -3.98 -29.15 -24.36
CA ALA A 108 -5.31 -28.63 -24.67
C ALA A 108 -6.45 -29.42 -23.98
N GLN A 109 -6.29 -30.73 -23.80
CA GLN A 109 -7.30 -31.60 -23.17
C GLN A 109 -7.40 -31.39 -21.64
N TYR A 110 -6.32 -30.91 -21.00
CA TYR A 110 -6.26 -30.67 -19.55
C TYR A 110 -6.23 -29.18 -19.18
N SER A 111 -6.40 -28.28 -20.16
CA SER A 111 -6.24 -26.83 -19.98
C SER A 111 -7.11 -26.27 -18.85
N THR A 112 -8.34 -26.77 -18.66
CA THR A 112 -9.22 -26.34 -17.58
C THR A 112 -8.66 -26.71 -16.20
N PHE A 113 -8.15 -27.93 -16.04
CA PHE A 113 -7.56 -28.38 -14.78
C PHE A 113 -6.27 -27.61 -14.47
N ILE A 114 -5.41 -27.43 -15.48
CA ILE A 114 -4.16 -26.66 -15.34
C ILE A 114 -4.46 -25.21 -14.94
N PHE A 115 -5.46 -24.59 -15.56
CA PHE A 115 -5.88 -23.24 -15.20
C PHE A 115 -6.45 -23.17 -13.78
N LEU A 116 -7.27 -24.14 -13.37
CA LEU A 116 -7.87 -24.18 -12.04
C LEU A 116 -6.83 -24.37 -10.93
N PHE A 117 -5.94 -25.36 -11.05
CA PHE A 117 -4.89 -25.62 -10.07
C PHE A 117 -3.81 -24.53 -10.09
N GLY A 118 -3.41 -24.08 -11.28
CA GLY A 118 -2.48 -22.96 -11.44
C GLY A 118 -3.05 -21.65 -10.88
N GLY A 119 -4.34 -21.40 -11.09
CA GLY A 119 -5.04 -20.26 -10.53
C GLY A 119 -5.15 -20.36 -9.02
N LEU A 120 -5.57 -21.50 -8.47
CA LEU A 120 -5.65 -21.67 -7.02
C LEU A 120 -4.28 -21.48 -6.35
N ALA A 121 -3.24 -22.09 -6.91
CA ALA A 121 -1.87 -21.90 -6.46
C ALA A 121 -1.44 -20.43 -6.56
N GLY A 122 -1.74 -19.75 -7.66
CA GLY A 122 -1.43 -18.33 -7.85
C GLY A 122 -2.19 -17.40 -6.89
N ALA A 123 -3.45 -17.71 -6.59
CA ALA A 123 -4.25 -16.97 -5.61
C ALA A 123 -3.65 -17.08 -4.22
N ILE A 124 -3.32 -18.30 -3.78
CA ILE A 124 -2.67 -18.53 -2.47
C ILE A 124 -1.30 -17.85 -2.44
N LEU A 125 -0.51 -18.01 -3.51
CA LEU A 125 0.82 -17.41 -3.61
C LEU A 125 0.76 -15.88 -3.51
N LEU A 126 -0.11 -15.21 -4.26
CA LEU A 126 -0.24 -13.76 -4.17
C LEU A 126 -0.83 -13.32 -2.83
N LEU A 127 -1.79 -14.04 -2.25
CA LEU A 127 -2.31 -13.69 -0.92
C LEU A 127 -1.20 -13.68 0.15
N VAL A 128 -0.27 -14.64 0.08
CA VAL A 128 0.89 -14.68 0.97
C VAL A 128 1.90 -13.61 0.59
N LEU A 129 2.24 -13.48 -0.69
CA LEU A 129 3.31 -12.60 -1.16
C LEU A 129 2.93 -11.12 -1.04
N PHE A 130 1.66 -10.76 -1.21
CA PHE A 130 1.20 -9.37 -1.17
C PHE A 130 1.50 -8.70 0.17
N ASP A 131 1.32 -9.43 1.25
CA ASP A 131 1.62 -8.99 2.60
C ASP A 131 3.11 -8.68 2.81
N TRP A 132 3.99 -9.50 2.21
CA TRP A 132 5.43 -9.28 2.21
C TRP A 132 5.84 -8.16 1.26
N ALA A 133 5.21 -8.06 0.08
CA ALA A 133 5.44 -7.00 -0.88
C ALA A 133 5.13 -5.63 -0.27
N LEU A 134 4.02 -5.51 0.45
CA LEU A 134 3.68 -4.28 1.19
C LEU A 134 4.73 -3.91 2.23
N ILE A 135 5.30 -4.89 2.95
CA ILE A 135 6.37 -4.65 3.93
C ILE A 135 7.63 -4.12 3.23
N VAL A 136 8.07 -4.80 2.17
CA VAL A 136 9.28 -4.41 1.44
C VAL A 136 9.11 -3.02 0.82
N ILE A 137 8.03 -2.79 0.08
CA ILE A 137 7.76 -1.52 -0.60
C ILE A 137 7.65 -0.37 0.42
N SER A 138 6.91 -0.58 1.51
CA SER A 138 6.76 0.38 2.59
C SER A 138 8.09 0.75 3.24
N SER A 139 8.92 -0.26 3.51
CA SER A 139 10.21 -0.04 4.13
C SER A 139 11.17 0.71 3.19
N LEU A 140 11.17 0.40 1.90
CA LEU A 140 11.93 1.16 0.90
C LEU A 140 11.48 2.62 0.79
N ILE A 141 10.17 2.86 0.65
CA ILE A 141 9.62 4.21 0.54
C ILE A 141 9.89 5.01 1.81
N GLY A 142 9.64 4.42 2.98
CA GLY A 142 9.87 5.05 4.27
C GLY A 142 11.35 5.40 4.49
N ALA A 143 12.26 4.48 4.16
CA ALA A 143 13.70 4.73 4.24
C ALA A 143 14.15 5.83 3.26
N HIS A 144 13.62 5.84 2.03
CA HIS A 144 13.94 6.87 1.04
C HIS A 144 13.48 8.26 1.50
N LEU A 145 12.27 8.37 2.06
CA LEU A 145 11.76 9.63 2.59
C LEU A 145 12.57 10.14 3.78
N ILE A 146 12.96 9.26 4.71
CA ILE A 146 13.83 9.64 5.84
C ILE A 146 15.21 10.06 5.34
N GLN A 147 15.80 9.31 4.40
CA GLN A 147 17.10 9.65 3.83
C GLN A 147 17.06 11.00 3.09
N SER A 148 15.98 11.31 2.37
CA SER A 148 15.81 12.62 1.70
C SER A 148 15.72 13.82 2.66
N ALA A 149 15.38 13.57 3.93
CA ALA A 149 15.31 14.60 4.96
C ALA A 149 16.67 14.88 5.64
N ILE A 150 17.66 13.99 5.47
CA ILE A 150 18.97 14.10 6.14
C ILE A 150 20.06 14.39 5.10
N VAL A 151 20.79 15.50 5.29
CA VAL A 151 21.91 15.86 4.42
C VAL A 151 23.17 15.12 4.88
N LEU A 152 23.45 13.95 4.27
CA LEU A 152 24.66 13.16 4.51
C LEU A 152 25.56 13.07 3.27
N PRO A 153 26.87 12.83 3.43
CA PRO A 153 27.76 12.44 2.34
C PRO A 153 27.24 11.18 1.63
N PRO A 154 27.53 10.99 0.33
CA PRO A 154 26.97 9.89 -0.48
C PRO A 154 27.12 8.50 0.14
N SER A 155 28.31 8.20 0.68
CA SER A 155 28.63 6.93 1.34
C SER A 155 27.88 6.73 2.66
N GLY A 156 27.68 7.79 3.46
CA GLY A 156 26.88 7.71 4.69
C GLY A 156 25.38 7.56 4.39
N SER A 157 24.91 8.17 3.31
CA SER A 157 23.52 8.12 2.88
C SER A 157 23.07 6.70 2.52
N THR A 158 23.90 5.95 1.78
CA THR A 158 23.63 4.55 1.42
C THR A 158 23.57 3.65 2.65
N ILE A 159 24.48 3.82 3.62
CA ILE A 159 24.52 3.01 4.84
C ILE A 159 23.26 3.24 5.68
N VAL A 160 22.86 4.51 5.86
CA VAL A 160 21.65 4.85 6.61
C VAL A 160 20.40 4.31 5.90
N PHE A 161 20.32 4.45 4.56
CA PHE A 161 19.21 3.92 3.78
C PHE A 161 19.06 2.39 3.96
N ILE A 162 20.15 1.63 3.76
CA ILE A 162 20.13 0.18 3.93
C ILE A 162 19.75 -0.19 5.37
N GLY A 163 20.32 0.49 6.37
CA GLY A 163 20.01 0.26 7.78
C GLY A 163 18.52 0.48 8.09
N LEU A 164 17.93 1.57 7.57
CA LEU A 164 16.50 1.87 7.74
C LEU A 164 15.60 0.87 7.02
N VAL A 165 15.97 0.41 5.83
CA VAL A 165 15.22 -0.63 5.10
C VAL A 165 15.24 -1.94 5.90
N VAL A 166 16.41 -2.38 6.34
CA VAL A 166 16.52 -3.61 7.14
C VAL A 166 15.71 -3.50 8.42
N LEU A 167 15.81 -2.36 9.13
CA LEU A 167 15.06 -2.12 10.35
C LEU A 167 13.54 -2.15 10.10
N GLY A 168 13.07 -1.47 9.05
CA GLY A 168 11.65 -1.45 8.69
C GLY A 168 11.12 -2.84 8.37
N ILE A 169 11.83 -3.62 7.56
CA ILE A 169 11.47 -5.00 7.24
C ILE A 169 11.40 -5.85 8.52
N LEU A 170 12.41 -5.77 9.40
CA LEU A 170 12.43 -6.55 10.64
C LEU A 170 11.26 -6.22 11.56
N VAL A 171 10.99 -4.93 11.78
CA VAL A 171 9.89 -4.46 12.63
C VAL A 171 8.54 -4.87 12.06
N GLN A 172 8.30 -4.63 10.78
CA GLN A 172 7.02 -4.96 10.14
C GLN A 172 6.81 -6.48 10.01
N ALA A 173 7.86 -7.25 9.74
CA ALA A 173 7.79 -8.71 9.69
C ALA A 173 7.53 -9.33 11.08
N ALA A 174 8.15 -8.78 12.14
CA ALA A 174 7.86 -9.20 13.51
C ALA A 174 6.41 -8.89 13.91
N ALA A 175 5.89 -7.71 13.52
CA ALA A 175 4.49 -7.34 13.73
C ALA A 175 3.52 -8.28 13.00
N LEU A 176 3.86 -8.71 11.77
CA LEU A 176 3.06 -9.68 11.01
C LEU A 176 2.97 -11.03 11.73
N ARG A 177 4.12 -11.56 12.19
CA ARG A 177 4.16 -12.84 12.94
C ARG A 177 3.28 -12.78 14.19
N ARG A 178 3.29 -11.66 14.91
CA ARG A 178 2.52 -11.48 16.15
C ARG A 178 1.00 -11.43 15.95
N SER A 179 0.53 -11.11 14.74
CA SER A 179 -0.90 -11.11 14.42
C SER A 179 -1.44 -12.50 14.03
N GLN A 180 -0.56 -13.48 13.79
CA GLN A 180 -0.95 -14.84 13.36
C GLN A 180 -0.75 -15.91 14.45
N VAL A 181 -0.13 -15.56 15.59
CA VAL A 181 0.01 -16.39 16.79
C VAL A 181 -1.01 -15.93 17.82
#